data_AF-A0A6S6R082-F1
#
_entry.id   AF-A0A6S6R082-F1
#
_cell.length_a   1.000
_cell.length_b   1.000
_cell.length_c   1.000
_cell.angle_alpha   90.00
_cell.angle_beta   90.00
_cell.angle_gamma   90.00
#
_symmetry.space_group_name_H-M   'P 1'
#
loop_
_entity.id
_entity.type
_entity.pdbx_description
1 polymer ?
#
loop_
_entity_poly.entity_id
_entity_poly.type
_entity_poly.pdbx_seq_one_letter_code
_entity_poly.pdbx_strand_id
1 'polypeptide(L)'
;MMEINEMILVIEKQRGEEMNALMTTPDYIKFAPVEKEALPLEVAERMVALGRTVGTEMEWIEYKTAEKSISTKYCKEEQQLIKFLQGGYNSTNQSWTFDSERSSSLCMEKLMAVGIDTKGRRKYSGFHYELQEAAFEQGEILHNFNGSDYRVMETLSPKNLLLMEEVTGNFIVAIGVEFYKRTHKGEGASEINYTYGMEWGHGIYLSSTPSTIDFHYIRQEYGTTERVEGLSGYRNRLERKFKQYQKLVKDDLLSDTIKKAVGTSMYEEFGTKKAEVFMDKLEEGRYDHGFTGNRVPKKGRAR
;
A
#
# COMPACT_ATOMS: atom_id res chain seq x y z
N MET A 1 16.88 2.00 -4.17
CA MET A 1 17.40 2.88 -3.11
C MET A 1 17.97 1.97 -2.03
N MET A 2 19.08 2.33 -1.38
CA MET A 2 19.66 1.53 -0.28
C MET A 2 18.66 1.42 0.88
N GLU A 3 18.60 0.29 1.57
CA GLU A 3 17.81 0.11 2.78
C GLU A 3 18.59 0.42 4.07
N ILE A 4 17.87 0.79 5.14
CA ILE A 4 18.51 1.09 6.44
C ILE A 4 19.29 -0.13 6.95
N ASN A 5 18.78 -1.34 6.73
CA ASN A 5 19.41 -2.57 7.19
C ASN A 5 20.68 -2.96 6.41
N GLU A 6 20.97 -2.27 5.31
CA GLU A 6 22.21 -2.42 4.56
C GLU A 6 23.32 -1.50 5.08
N MET A 7 23.01 -0.59 6.01
CA MET A 7 24.00 0.32 6.62
C MET A 7 24.82 -0.41 7.67
N ILE A 8 26.13 -0.18 7.66
CA ILE A 8 27.05 -0.62 8.70
C ILE A 8 27.29 0.56 9.64
N LEU A 9 26.99 0.35 10.93
CA LEU A 9 27.31 1.25 12.02
C LEU A 9 28.74 0.98 12.45
N VAL A 10 29.59 2.02 12.45
CA VAL A 10 31.02 1.89 12.77
C VAL A 10 31.37 2.84 13.91
N ILE A 11 31.95 2.31 14.99
CA ILE A 11 32.55 3.08 16.09
C ILE A 11 34.06 2.80 16.08
N GLU A 12 34.86 3.79 15.73
CA GLU A 12 36.32 3.75 15.87
C GLU A 12 36.72 4.43 17.16
N LYS A 13 37.50 3.74 18.00
CA LYS A 13 38.05 4.29 19.23
C LYS A 13 39.55 4.40 19.12
N GLN A 14 40.07 5.61 19.31
CA GLN A 14 41.49 5.90 19.25
C GLN A 14 41.84 6.94 20.32
N ARG A 15 42.86 6.67 21.14
CA ARG A 15 43.42 7.63 22.13
C ARG A 15 42.39 8.29 23.06
N GLY A 16 41.30 7.61 23.39
CA GLY A 16 40.25 8.12 24.30
C GLY A 16 39.15 8.94 23.62
N GLU A 17 39.16 9.01 22.29
CA GLU A 17 38.08 9.57 21.48
C GLU A 17 37.38 8.46 20.71
N GLU A 18 36.06 8.58 20.57
CA GLU A 18 35.24 7.69 19.76
C GLU A 18 34.67 8.43 18.54
N MET A 19 34.69 7.79 17.39
CA MET A 19 34.23 8.37 16.14
C MET A 19 33.25 7.43 15.46
N ASN A 20 32.06 7.94 15.23
CA ASN A 20 30.97 7.20 14.61
C ASN A 20 30.93 7.52 13.11
N ALA A 21 30.77 6.49 12.28
CA ALA A 21 30.55 6.64 10.85
C ALA A 21 29.50 5.63 10.35
N LEU A 22 28.82 5.98 9.25
CA LEU A 22 27.93 5.08 8.52
C LEU A 22 28.60 4.61 7.25
N MET A 23 28.66 3.31 7.00
CA MET A 23 29.33 2.77 5.82
C MET A 23 28.43 1.80 5.05
N THR A 24 28.60 1.79 3.73
CA THR A 24 28.14 0.68 2.90
C THR A 24 29.12 -0.49 2.99
N THR A 25 28.70 -1.69 2.62
CA THR A 25 29.60 -2.85 2.56
C THR A 25 30.88 -2.58 1.73
N PRO A 26 30.82 -2.01 0.51
CA PRO A 26 32.02 -1.68 -0.26
C PRO A 26 32.97 -0.69 0.43
N ASP A 27 32.43 0.33 1.10
CA ASP A 27 33.27 1.34 1.76
C ASP A 27 33.84 0.82 3.08
N TYR A 28 33.08 -0.01 3.81
CA TYR A 28 33.61 -0.72 4.98
C TYR A 28 34.75 -1.67 4.61
N ILE A 29 34.67 -2.39 3.48
CA ILE A 29 35.77 -3.24 2.99
C ILE A 29 37.02 -2.43 2.66
N LYS A 30 36.89 -1.17 2.23
CA LYS A 30 38.04 -0.26 2.01
C LYS A 30 38.56 0.35 3.31
N PHE A 31 37.69 0.52 4.30
CA PHE A 31 38.01 1.08 5.62
C PHE A 31 38.64 0.05 6.58
N ALA A 32 38.11 -1.16 6.66
CA ALA A 32 38.59 -2.25 7.50
C ALA A 32 40.08 -2.61 7.33
N PRO A 33 40.72 -2.53 6.13
CA PRO A 33 42.13 -2.83 5.93
C PRO A 33 43.06 -1.67 6.33
N VAL A 34 42.86 -1.05 7.50
CA VAL A 34 43.86 -0.10 8.04
C VAL A 34 45.22 -0.77 8.33
N GLU A 35 45.33 -2.09 8.22
CA GLU A 35 46.61 -2.72 7.90
C GLU A 35 46.68 -3.00 6.39
N LYS A 36 47.59 -2.32 5.69
CA LYS A 36 47.90 -2.51 4.25
C LYS A 36 48.30 -3.97 3.89
N GLU A 37 48.35 -4.86 4.87
CA GLU A 37 48.85 -6.24 4.78
C GLU A 37 47.80 -7.30 5.19
N ALA A 38 46.55 -6.92 5.47
CA ALA A 38 45.53 -7.89 5.86
C ALA A 38 45.33 -8.94 4.76
N LEU A 39 45.54 -10.22 5.10
CA LEU A 39 45.35 -11.33 4.18
C LEU A 39 43.87 -11.41 3.73
N PRO A 40 43.57 -11.78 2.47
CA PRO A 40 42.20 -11.90 1.98
C PRO A 40 41.29 -12.79 2.86
N LEU A 41 41.86 -13.79 3.52
CA LEU A 41 41.15 -14.68 4.45
C LEU A 41 40.66 -13.93 5.70
N GLU A 42 41.47 -13.05 6.27
CA GLU A 42 41.07 -12.28 7.45
C GLU A 42 39.95 -11.29 7.12
N VAL A 43 40.02 -10.67 5.94
CA VAL A 43 38.93 -9.80 5.45
C VAL A 43 37.65 -10.62 5.30
N ALA A 44 37.73 -11.82 4.72
CA ALA A 44 36.57 -12.71 4.57
C ALA A 44 35.98 -13.14 5.91
N GLU A 45 36.81 -13.53 6.88
CA GLU A 45 36.36 -13.91 8.23
C GLU A 45 35.68 -12.75 8.95
N ARG A 46 36.21 -11.52 8.83
CA ARG A 46 35.58 -10.30 9.36
C ARG A 46 34.23 -10.03 8.72
N MET A 47 34.11 -10.21 7.40
CA MET A 47 32.84 -10.03 6.69
C MET A 47 31.81 -11.09 7.11
N VAL A 48 32.24 -12.35 7.30
CA VAL A 48 31.36 -13.41 7.83
C VAL A 48 30.88 -13.07 9.24
N ALA A 49 31.78 -12.60 10.12
CA ALA A 49 31.41 -12.17 11.46
C ALA A 49 30.42 -10.99 11.44
N LEU A 50 30.67 -9.99 10.60
CA LEU A 50 29.76 -8.86 10.42
C LEU A 50 28.39 -9.32 9.91
N GLY A 51 28.34 -10.24 8.95
CA GLY A 51 27.10 -10.81 8.42
C GLY A 51 26.21 -11.48 9.48
N ARG A 52 26.80 -11.98 10.59
CA ARG A 52 26.04 -12.54 11.71
C ARG A 52 25.28 -11.48 12.52
N THR A 53 25.63 -10.20 12.38
CA THR A 53 24.94 -9.10 13.06
C THR A 53 23.65 -8.65 12.38
N VAL A 54 23.35 -9.16 11.19
CA VAL A 54 22.13 -8.80 10.45
C VAL A 54 20.90 -9.15 11.28
N GLY A 55 20.07 -8.14 11.55
CA GLY A 55 18.84 -8.29 12.33
C GLY A 55 19.02 -8.41 13.84
N THR A 56 20.26 -8.40 14.37
CA THR A 56 20.52 -8.49 15.81
C THR A 56 20.73 -7.11 16.44
N GLU A 57 20.18 -6.87 17.64
CA GLU A 57 20.22 -5.53 18.25
C GLU A 57 21.50 -5.27 19.05
N MET A 58 21.94 -6.24 19.85
CA MET A 58 23.00 -6.04 20.86
C MET A 58 24.39 -6.53 20.44
N GLU A 59 24.50 -7.36 19.40
CA GLU A 59 25.79 -7.91 19.00
C GLU A 59 26.55 -6.92 18.13
N TRP A 60 27.75 -6.56 18.59
CA TRP A 60 28.76 -5.79 17.89
C TRP A 60 29.97 -6.68 17.66
N ILE A 61 30.56 -6.60 16.47
CA ILE A 61 31.85 -7.23 16.20
C ILE A 61 32.93 -6.22 16.55
N GLU A 62 33.82 -6.58 17.47
CA GLU A 62 34.94 -5.73 17.86
C GLU A 62 36.24 -6.27 17.26
N TYR A 63 37.00 -5.39 16.62
CA TYR A 63 38.34 -5.64 16.14
C TYR A 63 39.31 -4.67 16.81
N LYS A 64 40.47 -5.16 17.24
CA LYS A 64 41.50 -4.35 17.93
C LYS A 64 42.82 -4.43 17.19
N THR A 65 43.45 -3.29 16.99
CA THR A 65 44.86 -3.18 16.60
C THR A 65 45.66 -2.60 17.77
N ALA A 66 46.98 -2.46 17.59
CA ALA A 66 47.84 -1.79 18.56
C ALA A 66 47.44 -0.31 18.79
N GLU A 67 46.77 0.34 17.82
CA GLU A 67 46.51 1.77 17.84
C GLU A 67 45.04 2.14 18.09
N LYS A 68 44.11 1.28 17.69
CA LYS A 68 42.67 1.57 17.73
C LYS A 68 41.82 0.31 17.90
N SER A 69 40.59 0.50 18.35
CA SER A 69 39.55 -0.53 18.28
C SER A 69 38.41 -0.07 17.39
N ILE A 70 37.82 -1.00 16.64
CA ILE A 70 36.70 -0.75 15.73
C ILE A 70 35.57 -1.69 16.15
N SER A 71 34.42 -1.13 16.50
CA SER A 71 33.19 -1.88 16.73
C SER A 71 32.25 -1.67 15.54
N THR A 72 31.80 -2.75 14.92
CA THR A 72 30.89 -2.69 13.77
C THR A 72 29.69 -3.61 13.89
N LYS A 73 28.60 -3.22 13.23
CA LYS A 73 27.41 -4.05 13.03
C LYS A 73 26.55 -3.55 11.88
N TYR A 74 25.70 -4.41 11.33
CA TYR A 74 24.60 -3.94 10.49
C TYR A 74 23.55 -3.22 11.34
N CYS A 75 22.98 -2.16 10.79
CA CYS A 75 21.81 -1.51 11.36
C CYS A 75 20.60 -2.44 11.22
N LYS A 76 19.79 -2.56 12.26
CA LYS A 76 18.57 -3.38 12.27
C LYS A 76 17.39 -2.58 11.74
N GLU A 77 17.22 -1.37 12.26
CA GLU A 77 16.03 -0.54 12.03
C GLU A 77 16.31 0.94 12.33
N GLU A 78 15.39 1.82 11.93
CA GLU A 78 15.52 3.27 12.05
C GLU A 78 15.77 3.75 13.50
N GLN A 79 15.15 3.10 14.49
CA GLN A 79 15.32 3.46 15.90
C GLN A 79 16.75 3.22 16.38
N GLN A 80 17.39 2.14 15.91
CA GLN A 80 18.79 1.86 16.19
C GLN A 80 19.70 2.88 15.50
N LEU A 81 19.41 3.26 14.26
CA LEU A 81 20.15 4.30 13.54
C LEU A 81 20.11 5.64 14.28
N ILE A 82 18.93 6.05 14.74
CA ILE A 82 18.75 7.27 15.56
C ILE A 82 19.57 7.18 16.85
N LYS A 83 19.48 6.07 17.57
CA LYS A 83 20.24 5.85 18.80
C LYS A 83 21.74 5.92 18.57
N PHE A 84 22.24 5.36 17.47
CA PHE A 84 23.65 5.43 17.08
C PHE A 84 24.11 6.85 16.78
N LEU A 85 23.34 7.62 16.01
CA LEU A 85 23.64 9.01 15.67
C LEU A 85 23.57 9.96 16.88
N GLN A 86 22.87 9.56 17.94
CA GLN A 86 22.81 10.27 19.22
C GLN A 86 23.91 9.83 20.21
N GLY A 87 24.79 8.92 19.79
CA GLY A 87 25.87 8.40 20.63
C GLY A 87 25.42 7.38 21.68
N GLY A 88 24.24 6.79 21.52
CA GLY A 88 23.67 5.85 22.49
C GLY A 88 24.38 4.50 22.61
N TYR A 89 25.42 4.27 21.79
CA TYR A 89 26.32 3.11 21.86
C TYR A 89 27.76 3.49 22.24
N ASN A 90 28.04 4.78 22.43
CA ASN A 90 29.35 5.29 22.80
C ASN A 90 29.59 5.18 24.31
N SER A 91 30.87 5.16 24.70
CA SER A 91 31.24 5.15 26.11
C SER A 91 30.87 6.48 26.78
N THR A 92 30.26 6.42 27.97
CA THR A 92 29.84 7.63 28.73
C THR A 92 31.01 8.46 29.28
N ASN A 93 32.21 7.89 29.31
CA ASN A 93 33.42 8.51 29.85
C ASN A 93 34.38 9.06 28.78
N GLN A 94 34.00 9.04 27.51
CA GLN A 94 34.82 9.49 26.39
C GLN A 94 34.06 10.52 25.55
N SER A 95 34.78 11.46 24.95
CA SER A 95 34.22 12.34 23.93
C SER A 95 34.02 11.55 22.64
N TRP A 96 32.90 11.81 21.98
CA TRP A 96 32.61 11.19 20.70
C TRP A 96 32.11 12.20 19.67
N THR A 97 32.35 11.90 18.40
CA THR A 97 31.89 12.70 17.26
C THR A 97 31.34 11.82 16.15
N PHE A 98 30.40 12.35 15.36
CA PHE A 98 29.96 11.72 14.12
C PHE A 98 30.74 12.30 12.93
N ASP A 99 31.44 11.44 12.20
CA ASP A 99 32.25 11.80 11.04
C ASP A 99 31.42 11.63 9.74
N SER A 100 30.80 12.74 9.31
CA SER A 100 30.02 12.77 8.07
C SER A 100 30.87 12.69 6.81
N GLU A 101 32.13 13.11 6.87
CA GLU A 101 33.03 13.10 5.70
C GLU A 101 33.51 11.69 5.40
N ARG A 102 33.75 10.88 6.44
CA ARG A 102 34.10 9.47 6.32
C ARG A 102 32.91 8.55 6.05
N SER A 103 31.70 9.02 6.32
CA SER A 103 30.48 8.24 6.06
C SER A 103 30.22 8.11 4.56
N SER A 104 29.73 6.94 4.12
CA SER A 104 29.40 6.70 2.73
C SER A 104 28.33 7.67 2.22
N SER A 105 28.49 8.21 1.01
CA SER A 105 27.52 9.13 0.40
C SER A 105 26.11 8.54 0.34
N LEU A 106 25.98 7.27 -0.03
CA LEU A 106 24.70 6.55 -0.06
C LEU A 106 24.01 6.49 1.31
N CYS A 107 24.78 6.37 2.40
CA CYS A 107 24.22 6.42 3.75
C CYS A 107 23.69 7.81 4.08
N MET A 108 24.43 8.86 3.69
CA MET A 108 24.03 10.26 3.91
C MET A 108 22.78 10.64 3.09
N GLU A 109 22.70 10.18 1.84
CA GLU A 109 21.51 10.32 1.00
C GLU A 109 20.30 9.60 1.62
N LYS A 110 20.49 8.39 2.15
CA LYS A 110 19.40 7.67 2.82
C LYS A 110 18.95 8.39 4.11
N LEU A 111 19.87 8.95 4.91
CA LEU A 111 19.49 9.78 6.08
C LEU A 111 18.61 10.96 5.67
N MET A 112 18.97 11.64 4.58
CA MET A 112 18.16 12.73 4.02
C MET A 112 16.78 12.24 3.57
N ALA A 113 16.73 11.12 2.83
CA ALA A 113 15.48 10.52 2.34
C ALA A 113 14.53 10.08 3.47
N VAL A 114 15.07 9.66 4.63
CA VAL A 114 14.25 9.29 5.80
C VAL A 114 14.06 10.45 6.79
N GLY A 115 14.55 11.65 6.47
CA GLY A 115 14.35 12.86 7.27
C GLY A 115 15.11 12.87 8.61
N ILE A 116 16.25 12.20 8.70
CA ILE A 116 17.12 12.16 9.89
C ILE A 116 18.39 12.99 9.63
N ASP A 117 18.77 13.86 10.57
CA ASP A 117 20.05 14.58 10.50
C ASP A 117 21.21 13.79 11.13
N THR A 118 22.44 14.29 10.98
CA THR A 118 23.66 13.67 11.52
C THR A 118 23.75 13.63 13.04
N LYS A 119 22.79 14.25 13.75
CA LYS A 119 22.66 14.20 15.21
C LYS A 119 21.53 13.26 15.65
N GLY A 120 20.98 12.47 14.73
CA GLY A 120 19.85 11.59 14.99
C GLY A 120 18.56 12.34 15.32
N ARG A 121 18.45 13.62 14.95
CA ARG A 121 17.22 14.39 15.11
C ARG A 121 16.42 14.25 13.82
N ARG A 122 15.13 13.97 13.95
CA ARG A 122 14.23 14.06 12.81
C ARG A 122 14.11 15.51 12.40
N LYS A 123 14.48 15.84 11.16
CA LYS A 123 14.30 17.19 10.61
C LYS A 123 12.83 17.56 10.48
N TYR A 124 11.98 16.56 10.26
CA TYR A 124 10.56 16.77 9.97
C TYR A 124 9.71 15.96 10.95
N SER A 125 9.15 16.65 11.94
CA SER A 125 8.17 16.05 12.85
C SER A 125 6.83 15.92 12.12
N GLY A 126 6.70 14.84 11.35
CA GLY A 126 5.46 14.41 10.71
C GLY A 126 5.40 14.66 9.20
N PHE A 127 4.45 13.97 8.59
CA PHE A 127 4.14 14.09 7.17
C PHE A 127 3.01 15.10 6.96
N HIS A 128 3.03 15.78 5.82
CA HIS A 128 1.89 16.50 5.28
C HIS A 128 1.25 15.62 4.21
N TYR A 129 -0.07 15.47 4.29
CA TYR A 129 -0.87 14.72 3.33
C TYR A 129 -1.75 15.71 2.59
N GLU A 130 -1.57 15.77 1.28
CA GLU A 130 -2.38 16.57 0.39
C GLU A 130 -3.28 15.63 -0.41
N LEU A 131 -4.60 15.76 -0.23
CA LEU A 131 -5.58 14.97 -0.97
C LEU A 131 -5.44 15.26 -2.47
N GLN A 132 -5.43 14.21 -3.27
CA GLN A 132 -5.36 14.28 -4.72
C GLN A 132 -6.67 13.78 -5.33
N GLU A 133 -7.07 14.39 -6.43
CA GLU A 133 -8.16 13.87 -7.24
C GLU A 133 -7.67 12.62 -7.96
N ALA A 134 -8.34 11.48 -7.74
CA ALA A 134 -7.99 10.21 -8.33
C ALA A 134 -9.25 9.50 -8.82
N ALA A 135 -9.15 8.93 -10.02
CA ALA A 135 -10.13 8.00 -10.57
C ALA A 135 -9.44 6.65 -10.68
N PHE A 136 -9.92 5.67 -9.92
CA PHE A 136 -9.33 4.34 -9.88
C PHE A 136 -9.84 3.49 -11.03
N GLU A 137 -8.97 2.67 -11.61
CA GLU A 137 -9.33 1.76 -12.69
C GLU A 137 -9.15 0.29 -12.29
N GLN A 138 -10.00 -0.57 -12.83
CA GLN A 138 -9.87 -2.01 -12.60
C GLN A 138 -8.54 -2.51 -13.18
N GLY A 139 -7.79 -3.27 -12.39
CA GLY A 139 -6.48 -3.82 -12.73
C GLY A 139 -5.30 -2.94 -12.30
N GLU A 140 -5.53 -1.69 -11.92
CA GLU A 140 -4.52 -0.78 -11.38
C GLU A 140 -3.90 -1.34 -10.09
N ILE A 141 -2.61 -1.05 -9.87
CA ILE A 141 -1.92 -1.37 -8.61
C ILE A 141 -1.77 -0.09 -7.81
N LEU A 142 -2.34 -0.09 -6.62
CA LEU A 142 -2.31 1.02 -5.68
C LEU A 142 -1.35 0.72 -4.54
N HIS A 143 -0.47 1.68 -4.26
CA HIS A 143 0.50 1.61 -3.18
C HIS A 143 -0.06 2.31 -1.94
N ASN A 144 0.02 1.69 -0.77
CA ASN A 144 -0.27 2.38 0.50
C ASN A 144 1.02 2.93 1.14
N PHE A 145 0.88 3.76 2.17
CA PHE A 145 2.06 4.34 2.83
C PHE A 145 2.81 3.38 3.77
N ASN A 146 2.24 2.20 4.03
CA ASN A 146 2.83 1.15 4.85
C ASN A 146 3.64 0.13 4.04
N GLY A 147 3.73 0.30 2.71
CA GLY A 147 4.52 -0.55 1.81
C GLY A 147 3.79 -1.79 1.28
N SER A 148 2.48 -1.88 1.46
CA SER A 148 1.65 -2.91 0.83
C SER A 148 1.09 -2.41 -0.51
N ASP A 149 1.06 -3.33 -1.47
CA ASP A 149 0.50 -3.10 -2.81
C ASP A 149 -0.83 -3.85 -2.97
N TYR A 150 -1.79 -3.17 -3.57
CA TYR A 150 -3.14 -3.69 -3.77
C TYR A 150 -3.58 -3.53 -5.21
N ARG A 151 -4.04 -4.61 -5.81
CA ARG A 151 -4.66 -4.59 -7.13
C ARG A 151 -6.14 -4.24 -7.01
N VAL A 152 -6.60 -3.28 -7.82
CA VAL A 152 -8.02 -2.96 -7.95
C VAL A 152 -8.72 -4.08 -8.71
N MET A 153 -9.51 -4.87 -8.00
CA MET A 153 -10.29 -5.95 -8.59
C MET A 153 -11.60 -5.43 -9.16
N GLU A 154 -12.21 -4.44 -8.52
CA GLU A 154 -13.42 -3.77 -9.00
C GLU A 154 -13.58 -2.38 -8.35
N THR A 155 -14.08 -1.40 -9.11
CA THR A 155 -14.54 -0.12 -8.59
C THR A 155 -16.02 -0.21 -8.19
N LEU A 156 -16.27 -0.40 -6.90
CA LEU A 156 -17.63 -0.56 -6.36
C LEU A 156 -18.40 0.76 -6.41
N SER A 157 -17.72 1.84 -6.03
CA SER A 157 -18.18 3.23 -6.13
C SER A 157 -16.98 4.16 -6.35
N PRO A 158 -17.17 5.49 -6.53
CA PRO A 158 -16.05 6.42 -6.66
C PRO A 158 -15.04 6.38 -5.50
N LYS A 159 -15.47 5.94 -4.30
CA LYS A 159 -14.61 5.84 -3.12
C LYS A 159 -14.57 4.45 -2.49
N ASN A 160 -15.25 3.45 -3.05
CA ASN A 160 -15.23 2.09 -2.51
C ASN A 160 -14.65 1.15 -3.56
N LEU A 161 -13.64 0.39 -3.17
CA LEU A 161 -12.93 -0.52 -4.06
C LEU A 161 -12.98 -1.93 -3.49
N LEU A 162 -13.10 -2.91 -4.38
CA LEU A 162 -12.69 -4.26 -4.09
C LEU A 162 -11.23 -4.39 -4.50
N LEU A 163 -10.38 -4.71 -3.53
CA LEU A 163 -8.94 -4.82 -3.69
C LEU A 163 -8.49 -6.26 -3.44
N MET A 164 -7.32 -6.60 -3.97
CA MET A 164 -6.57 -7.80 -3.63
C MET A 164 -5.15 -7.40 -3.25
N GLU A 165 -4.69 -7.79 -2.06
CA GLU A 165 -3.29 -7.58 -1.66
C GLU A 165 -2.36 -8.47 -2.49
N GLU A 166 -1.35 -7.89 -3.15
CA GLU A 166 -0.52 -8.63 -4.12
C GLU A 166 0.32 -9.73 -3.45
N VAL A 167 0.70 -9.55 -2.18
CA VAL A 167 1.55 -10.51 -1.46
C VAL A 167 0.77 -11.72 -0.98
N THR A 168 -0.38 -11.49 -0.35
CA THR A 168 -1.15 -12.57 0.32
C THR A 168 -2.29 -13.10 -0.55
N GLY A 169 -2.71 -12.36 -1.57
CA GLY A 169 -3.90 -12.63 -2.35
C GLY A 169 -5.21 -12.40 -1.58
N ASN A 170 -5.16 -11.83 -0.36
CA ASN A 170 -6.36 -11.55 0.42
C ASN A 170 -7.18 -10.45 -0.25
N PHE A 171 -8.50 -10.68 -0.35
CA PHE A 171 -9.42 -9.67 -0.84
C PHE A 171 -9.81 -8.71 0.29
N ILE A 172 -10.02 -7.45 -0.06
CA ILE A 172 -10.42 -6.40 0.88
C ILE A 172 -11.47 -5.52 0.20
N VAL A 173 -12.57 -5.24 0.90
CA VAL A 173 -13.46 -4.14 0.52
C VAL A 173 -12.94 -2.89 1.23
N ALA A 174 -12.31 -2.00 0.48
CA ALA A 174 -11.81 -0.73 0.98
C ALA A 174 -12.88 0.36 0.79
N ILE A 175 -13.29 0.98 1.88
CA ILE A 175 -14.39 1.95 1.95
C ILE A 175 -13.82 3.32 2.25
N GLY A 176 -14.21 4.31 1.44
CA GLY A 176 -13.70 5.68 1.59
C GLY A 176 -12.23 5.79 1.20
N VAL A 177 -11.85 5.15 0.09
CA VAL A 177 -10.50 5.24 -0.49
C VAL A 177 -10.23 6.68 -0.91
N GLU A 178 -9.09 7.18 -0.47
CA GLU A 178 -8.55 8.49 -0.82
C GLU A 178 -7.09 8.35 -1.25
N PHE A 179 -6.69 9.18 -2.21
CA PHE A 179 -5.34 9.20 -2.73
C PHE A 179 -4.62 10.45 -2.24
N TYR A 180 -3.42 10.30 -1.74
CA TYR A 180 -2.68 11.40 -1.13
C TYR A 180 -1.30 11.54 -1.76
N LYS A 181 -0.87 12.79 -1.86
CA LYS A 181 0.52 13.15 -1.98
C LYS A 181 1.08 13.39 -0.58
N ARG A 182 2.03 12.58 -0.17
CA ARG A 182 2.72 12.69 1.12
C ARG A 182 4.06 13.39 0.95
N THR A 183 4.27 14.47 1.69
CA THR A 183 5.53 15.21 1.78
C THR A 183 6.01 15.27 3.23
N HIS A 184 7.30 15.49 3.45
CA HIS A 184 7.79 15.81 4.79
C HIS A 184 7.36 17.24 5.17
N LYS A 185 6.85 17.45 6.39
CA LYS A 185 6.43 18.78 6.85
C LYS A 185 7.61 19.76 6.85
N GLY A 186 7.48 20.88 6.14
CA GLY A 186 8.44 22.00 6.21
C GLY A 186 9.37 22.14 5.00
N GLU A 187 9.30 21.23 4.02
CA GLU A 187 9.90 21.44 2.71
C GLU A 187 8.84 21.83 1.68
N GLY A 188 9.17 22.77 0.79
CA GLY A 188 8.40 22.98 -0.42
C GLY A 188 8.50 21.73 -1.29
N ALA A 189 7.39 21.33 -1.93
CA ALA A 189 7.39 20.15 -2.79
C ALA A 189 8.43 20.31 -3.92
N SER A 190 9.47 19.47 -3.91
CA SER A 190 10.41 19.28 -5.01
C SER A 190 10.18 17.90 -5.63
N GLU A 191 10.65 17.66 -6.86
CA GLU A 191 10.46 16.40 -7.61
C GLU A 191 10.98 15.13 -6.91
N ILE A 192 11.80 15.29 -5.86
CA ILE A 192 12.46 14.18 -5.15
C ILE A 192 11.87 13.88 -3.76
N ASN A 193 10.96 14.73 -3.24
CA ASN A 193 10.55 14.69 -1.82
C ASN A 193 9.04 14.47 -1.61
N TYR A 194 8.40 13.70 -2.50
CA TYR A 194 7.02 13.24 -2.28
C TYR A 194 6.82 11.77 -2.63
N THR A 195 5.81 11.17 -2.00
CA THR A 195 5.33 9.82 -2.31
C THR A 195 3.82 9.90 -2.51
N TYR A 196 3.30 9.25 -3.54
CA TYR A 196 1.86 9.04 -3.65
C TYR A 196 1.47 7.74 -2.95
N GLY A 197 0.30 7.75 -2.32
CA GLY A 197 -0.23 6.54 -1.71
C GLY A 197 -1.73 6.66 -1.46
N MET A 198 -2.41 5.53 -1.51
CA MET A 198 -3.80 5.44 -1.09
C MET A 198 -3.91 5.08 0.38
N GLU A 199 -4.98 5.56 1.01
CA GLU A 199 -5.47 5.08 2.30
C GLU A 199 -6.99 4.95 2.21
N TRP A 200 -7.59 4.21 3.15
CA TRP A 200 -9.05 4.06 3.22
C TRP A 200 -9.53 4.22 4.65
N GLY A 201 -10.75 4.74 4.82
CA GLY A 201 -11.34 4.95 6.14
C GLY A 201 -11.68 3.64 6.84
N HIS A 202 -12.20 2.65 6.12
CA HIS A 202 -12.57 1.35 6.67
C HIS A 202 -12.30 0.20 5.70
N GLY A 203 -11.83 -0.94 6.21
CA GLY A 203 -11.51 -2.12 5.40
C GLY A 203 -12.21 -3.35 5.93
N ILE A 204 -12.87 -4.10 5.04
CA ILE A 204 -13.42 -5.42 5.35
C ILE A 204 -12.50 -6.45 4.73
N TYR A 205 -11.78 -7.17 5.60
CA TYR A 205 -10.80 -8.17 5.20
C TYR A 205 -11.49 -9.51 4.92
N LEU A 206 -11.24 -10.04 3.73
CA LEU A 206 -11.81 -11.27 3.23
C LEU A 206 -10.71 -12.31 3.02
N SER A 207 -11.12 -13.55 2.78
CA SER A 207 -10.21 -14.65 2.45
C SER A 207 -9.46 -14.41 1.13
N SER A 208 -8.33 -15.07 0.93
CA SER A 208 -7.68 -15.19 -0.38
C SER A 208 -8.32 -16.24 -1.30
N THR A 209 -9.36 -16.94 -0.83
CA THR A 209 -10.07 -17.99 -1.59
C THR A 209 -11.35 -17.42 -2.23
N PRO A 210 -11.37 -17.09 -3.54
CA PRO A 210 -12.49 -16.37 -4.15
C PRO A 210 -13.83 -17.10 -4.09
N SER A 211 -13.81 -18.45 -4.14
CA SER A 211 -15.03 -19.27 -4.07
C SER A 211 -15.75 -19.20 -2.72
N THR A 212 -15.10 -18.64 -1.70
CA THR A 212 -15.71 -18.42 -0.37
C THR A 212 -16.30 -17.02 -0.21
N ILE A 213 -16.17 -16.17 -1.23
CA ILE A 213 -16.56 -14.77 -1.20
C ILE A 213 -17.82 -14.55 -2.03
N ASP A 214 -18.84 -13.94 -1.45
CA ASP A 214 -20.03 -13.49 -2.17
C ASP A 214 -19.79 -12.09 -2.77
N PHE A 215 -19.20 -12.05 -3.96
CA PHE A 215 -18.96 -10.81 -4.69
C PHE A 215 -20.26 -10.08 -5.08
N HIS A 216 -21.37 -10.81 -5.23
CA HIS A 216 -22.66 -10.19 -5.57
C HIS A 216 -23.18 -9.37 -4.39
N TYR A 217 -23.12 -9.94 -3.18
CA TYR A 217 -23.45 -9.23 -1.95
C TYR A 217 -22.57 -8.00 -1.76
N ILE A 218 -21.25 -8.12 -1.97
CA ILE A 218 -20.31 -6.98 -1.88
C ILE A 218 -20.73 -5.84 -2.80
N ARG A 219 -21.04 -6.14 -4.06
CA ARG A 219 -21.50 -5.13 -5.03
C ARG A 219 -22.80 -4.47 -4.60
N GLN A 220 -23.72 -5.23 -4.03
CA GLN A 220 -25.01 -4.72 -3.56
C GLN A 220 -24.86 -3.80 -2.34
N GLU A 221 -24.00 -4.17 -1.39
CA GLU A 221 -23.85 -3.48 -0.12
C GLU A 221 -22.94 -2.25 -0.22
N TYR A 222 -21.81 -2.37 -0.92
CA TYR A 222 -20.76 -1.35 -0.94
C TYR A 222 -20.62 -0.63 -2.28
N GLY A 223 -21.33 -1.09 -3.31
CA GLY A 223 -21.39 -0.43 -4.60
C GLY A 223 -22.23 0.84 -4.56
N THR A 224 -21.97 1.76 -5.47
CA THR A 224 -22.97 2.79 -5.77
C THR A 224 -24.23 2.10 -6.27
N THR A 225 -25.36 2.33 -5.60
CA THR A 225 -26.68 2.01 -6.16
C THR A 225 -26.71 2.57 -7.57
N GLU A 226 -26.97 1.72 -8.57
CA GLU A 226 -26.94 2.12 -9.97
C GLU A 226 -27.64 3.45 -10.16
N ARG A 227 -26.88 4.49 -10.47
CA ARG A 227 -27.45 5.73 -10.97
C ARG A 227 -28.03 5.37 -12.32
N VAL A 228 -29.35 5.37 -12.36
CA VAL A 228 -30.08 5.16 -13.59
C VAL A 228 -29.97 6.45 -14.41
N GLU A 229 -28.93 6.53 -15.23
CA GLU A 229 -28.65 7.68 -16.09
C GLU A 229 -29.61 7.65 -17.30
N GLY A 230 -30.85 8.07 -17.06
CA GLY A 230 -31.88 8.17 -18.08
C GLY A 230 -32.71 6.90 -18.29
N LEU A 231 -33.70 7.03 -19.18
CA LEU A 231 -34.71 6.00 -19.41
C LEU A 231 -34.12 4.68 -19.93
N SER A 232 -33.05 4.73 -20.72
CA SER A 232 -32.37 3.53 -21.21
C SER A 232 -31.70 2.75 -20.08
N GLY A 233 -30.99 3.44 -19.18
CA GLY A 233 -30.44 2.81 -17.98
C GLY A 233 -31.53 2.20 -17.10
N TYR A 234 -32.71 2.83 -17.06
CA TYR A 234 -33.82 2.36 -16.25
C TYR A 234 -34.35 1.04 -16.80
N ARG A 235 -34.58 0.99 -18.12
CA ARG A 235 -35.02 -0.23 -18.80
C ARG A 235 -34.00 -1.36 -18.69
N ASN A 236 -32.69 -1.07 -18.83
CA ASN A 236 -31.62 -2.06 -18.65
C ASN A 236 -31.59 -2.63 -17.23
N ARG A 237 -31.89 -1.81 -16.21
CA ARG A 237 -32.03 -2.25 -14.82
C ARG A 237 -33.23 -3.18 -14.64
N LEU A 238 -34.39 -2.82 -15.21
CA LEU A 238 -35.58 -3.67 -15.17
C LEU A 238 -35.34 -5.02 -15.86
N GLU A 239 -34.65 -5.02 -17.01
CA GLU A 239 -34.32 -6.25 -17.74
C GLU A 239 -33.41 -7.17 -16.93
N ARG A 240 -32.36 -6.63 -16.30
CA ARG A 240 -31.47 -7.42 -15.43
C ARG A 240 -32.22 -8.00 -14.24
N LYS A 241 -33.08 -7.20 -13.60
CA LYS A 241 -33.93 -7.67 -12.50
C LYS A 241 -34.86 -8.81 -12.93
N PHE A 242 -35.49 -8.67 -14.10
CA PHE A 242 -36.34 -9.72 -14.67
C PHE A 242 -35.56 -11.02 -14.94
N LYS A 243 -34.37 -10.91 -15.55
CA LYS A 243 -33.47 -12.05 -15.79
C LYS A 243 -33.04 -12.75 -14.50
N GLN A 244 -32.82 -11.99 -13.43
CA GLN A 244 -32.50 -12.55 -12.11
C GLN A 244 -33.66 -13.36 -11.54
N TYR A 245 -34.90 -12.86 -11.58
CA TYR A 245 -36.07 -13.65 -11.18
C TYR A 245 -36.21 -14.92 -12.03
N GLN A 246 -35.97 -14.85 -13.35
CA GLN A 246 -36.01 -16.05 -14.19
C GLN A 246 -34.96 -17.09 -13.79
N LYS A 247 -33.75 -16.64 -13.44
CA LYS A 247 -32.68 -17.54 -12.97
C LYS A 247 -33.12 -18.24 -11.68
N LEU A 248 -33.62 -17.49 -10.70
CA LEU A 248 -34.07 -18.03 -9.42
C LEU A 248 -35.26 -19.02 -9.58
N VAL A 249 -36.24 -18.72 -10.44
CA VAL A 249 -37.36 -19.65 -10.69
C VAL A 249 -36.89 -20.97 -11.31
N LYS A 250 -35.79 -20.95 -12.08
CA LYS A 250 -35.20 -22.13 -12.74
C LYS A 250 -34.07 -22.79 -11.95
N ASP A 251 -33.72 -22.28 -10.77
CA ASP A 251 -32.59 -22.77 -10.00
C ASP A 251 -32.94 -24.08 -9.28
N ASP A 252 -32.31 -25.19 -9.66
CA ASP A 252 -32.58 -26.51 -9.10
C ASP A 252 -32.24 -26.63 -7.60
N LEU A 253 -31.42 -25.73 -7.05
CA LEU A 253 -31.07 -25.71 -5.63
C LEU A 253 -32.15 -25.05 -4.74
N LEU A 254 -33.10 -24.32 -5.33
CA LEU A 254 -34.16 -23.64 -4.59
C LEU A 254 -35.39 -24.51 -4.42
N SER A 255 -36.01 -24.44 -3.24
CA SER A 255 -37.25 -25.16 -2.94
C SER A 255 -38.42 -24.63 -3.76
N ASP A 256 -39.42 -25.49 -4.01
CA ASP A 256 -40.62 -25.11 -4.77
C ASP A 256 -41.39 -23.95 -4.14
N THR A 257 -41.37 -23.83 -2.81
CA THR A 257 -41.98 -22.71 -2.09
C THR A 257 -41.30 -21.39 -2.44
N ILE A 258 -39.96 -21.37 -2.48
CA ILE A 258 -39.17 -20.19 -2.87
C ILE A 258 -39.41 -19.88 -4.35
N LYS A 259 -39.34 -20.88 -5.23
CA LYS A 259 -39.62 -20.71 -6.67
C LYS A 259 -41.01 -20.12 -6.91
N LYS A 260 -42.02 -20.58 -6.17
CA LYS A 260 -43.39 -20.03 -6.24
C LYS A 260 -43.44 -18.58 -5.76
N ALA A 261 -42.81 -18.25 -4.63
CA ALA A 261 -42.77 -16.90 -4.10
C ALA A 261 -42.06 -15.91 -5.03
N VAL A 262 -40.91 -16.29 -5.59
CA VAL A 262 -40.19 -15.51 -6.61
C VAL A 262 -41.05 -15.34 -7.86
N GLY A 263 -41.69 -16.42 -8.33
CA GLY A 263 -42.60 -16.35 -9.47
C GLY A 263 -43.79 -15.41 -9.24
N THR A 264 -44.39 -15.42 -8.05
CA THR A 264 -45.46 -14.48 -7.69
C THR A 264 -44.95 -13.04 -7.71
N SER A 265 -43.82 -12.76 -7.06
CA SER A 265 -43.21 -11.42 -7.03
C SER A 265 -42.87 -10.91 -8.42
N MET A 266 -42.34 -11.78 -9.29
CA MET A 266 -42.05 -11.48 -10.69
C MET A 266 -43.32 -11.10 -11.48
N TYR A 267 -44.43 -11.80 -11.24
CA TYR A 267 -45.70 -11.49 -11.90
C TYR A 267 -46.34 -10.21 -11.35
N GLU A 268 -46.27 -9.96 -10.05
CA GLU A 268 -46.77 -8.72 -9.44
C GLU A 268 -46.01 -7.49 -9.95
N GLU A 269 -44.70 -7.60 -10.10
CA GLU A 269 -43.85 -6.49 -10.53
C GLU A 269 -43.94 -6.22 -12.05
N PHE A 270 -43.95 -7.28 -12.87
CA PHE A 270 -43.85 -7.14 -14.33
C PHE A 270 -45.14 -7.54 -15.09
N GLY A 271 -46.13 -8.09 -14.41
CA GLY A 271 -47.36 -8.59 -15.03
C GLY A 271 -47.14 -9.75 -16.01
N THR A 272 -45.98 -10.42 -15.96
CA THR A 272 -45.63 -11.56 -16.81
C THR A 272 -44.47 -12.37 -16.23
N LYS A 273 -44.45 -13.68 -16.50
CA LYS A 273 -43.30 -14.57 -16.26
C LYS A 273 -42.52 -14.90 -17.55
N LYS A 274 -43.10 -14.58 -18.71
CA LYS A 274 -42.56 -14.90 -20.04
C LYS A 274 -41.63 -13.79 -20.51
N ALA A 275 -40.41 -14.15 -20.93
CA ALA A 275 -39.38 -13.20 -21.36
C ALA A 275 -39.81 -12.37 -22.57
N GLU A 276 -40.38 -12.99 -23.59
CA GLU A 276 -40.85 -12.32 -24.82
C GLU A 276 -41.87 -11.22 -24.48
N VAL A 277 -42.91 -11.58 -23.72
CA VAL A 277 -43.94 -10.64 -23.26
C VAL A 277 -43.35 -9.51 -22.39
N PHE A 278 -42.30 -9.78 -21.63
CA PHE A 278 -41.62 -8.75 -20.85
C PHE A 278 -40.87 -7.78 -21.77
N MET A 279 -40.12 -8.28 -22.75
CA MET A 279 -39.37 -7.46 -23.69
C MET A 279 -40.30 -6.58 -24.53
N ASP A 280 -41.41 -7.12 -25.05
CA ASP A 280 -42.41 -6.35 -25.80
C ASP A 280 -42.95 -5.18 -24.96
N LYS A 281 -43.34 -5.46 -23.70
CA LYS A 281 -43.84 -4.43 -22.76
C LYS A 281 -42.76 -3.40 -22.38
N LEU A 282 -41.49 -3.83 -22.30
CA LEU A 282 -40.35 -2.95 -21.99
C LEU A 282 -40.07 -1.99 -23.15
N GLU A 283 -40.14 -2.48 -24.40
CA GLU A 283 -39.99 -1.66 -25.61
C GLU A 283 -41.12 -0.66 -25.76
N GLU A 284 -42.37 -1.10 -25.53
CA GLU A 284 -43.57 -0.25 -25.46
C GLU A 284 -43.52 0.82 -24.37
N GLY A 285 -42.59 0.72 -23.41
CA GLY A 285 -42.46 1.66 -22.30
C GLY A 285 -43.48 1.47 -21.19
N ARG A 286 -44.12 0.30 -21.09
CA ARG A 286 -45.12 -0.01 -20.05
C ARG A 286 -44.57 0.13 -18.63
N TYR A 287 -43.27 -0.07 -18.45
CA TYR A 287 -42.61 0.02 -17.15
C TYR A 287 -42.01 1.39 -16.84
N ASP A 288 -42.03 2.34 -17.78
CA ASP A 288 -41.35 3.65 -17.67
C ASP A 288 -41.95 4.56 -16.58
N HIS A 289 -43.16 4.24 -16.09
CA HIS A 289 -43.87 5.02 -15.07
C HIS A 289 -43.12 5.06 -13.72
N GLY A 290 -42.26 4.08 -13.44
CA GLY A 290 -41.42 4.08 -12.23
C GLY A 290 -40.11 4.88 -12.37
N PHE A 291 -39.83 5.51 -13.52
CA PHE A 291 -38.65 6.34 -13.71
C PHE A 291 -38.91 7.80 -13.31
N THR A 292 -38.17 8.29 -12.31
CA THR A 292 -38.30 9.65 -11.74
C THR A 292 -37.22 10.63 -12.19
N GLY A 293 -36.32 10.23 -13.10
CA GLY A 293 -35.25 11.09 -13.62
C GLY A 293 -35.67 12.00 -14.78
N ASN A 294 -34.79 12.92 -15.18
CA ASN A 294 -35.03 13.85 -16.29
C ASN A 294 -35.23 13.06 -17.61
N ARG A 295 -36.44 13.14 -18.18
CA ARG A 295 -36.72 12.64 -19.52
C ARG A 295 -36.04 13.58 -20.53
N VAL A 296 -34.88 13.20 -21.06
CA VAL A 296 -34.28 13.96 -22.16
C VAL A 296 -35.26 13.92 -23.34
N PRO A 297 -35.76 15.07 -23.83
CA PRO A 297 -36.70 15.07 -24.94
C PRO A 297 -36.00 14.50 -26.17
N LYS A 298 -36.63 13.50 -26.81
CA LYS A 298 -36.21 13.07 -28.15
C LYS A 298 -36.26 14.30 -29.05
N LYS A 299 -35.11 14.75 -29.56
CA LYS A 299 -35.05 15.71 -30.67
C LYS A 299 -35.92 15.15 -31.80
N GLY A 300 -37.04 15.81 -32.05
CA GLY A 300 -37.92 15.48 -33.16
C GLY A 300 -37.10 15.57 -34.45
N ARG A 301 -37.19 14.54 -35.30
CA ARG A 301 -36.84 14.65 -36.71
C ARG A 301 -37.70 15.78 -37.28
N ALA A 302 -37.08 16.89 -37.62
CA ALA A 302 -37.70 17.89 -38.46
C ALA A 302 -38.03 17.22 -39.81
N ARG A 303 -39.31 17.27 -40.18
CA ARG A 303 -39.75 17.09 -41.56
C ARG A 303 -39.39 18.34 -42.36
#